data_AF-A0A944UM25-F1
#
_entry.id   AF-A0A944UM25-F1
#
_cell.length_a   1.000
_cell.length_b   1.000
_cell.length_c   1.000
_cell.angle_alpha   90.00
_cell.angle_beta   90.00
_cell.angle_gamma   90.00
#
_symmetry.space_group_name_H-M   'P 1'
#
loop_
_entity.id
_entity.type
_entity.pdbx_description
1 polymer ?
#
loop_
_entity_poly.entity_id
_entity_poly.type
_entity_poly.pdbx_seq_one_letter_code
_entity_poly.pdbx_strand_id
1 'polypeptide(L)'
;MTESSKIIDSFVLYGVLGDLSVRKLIPAWYYLERDSMLSDSLQILGVGRKNISDSELKNTLKESLETYVPSEYLDQTIISTLIDRFSYCSCDLQS
;
A
#
# COMPACT_ATOMS: atom_id res chain seq x y z
N MET A 1 -10.17 -29.52 -14.15
CA MET A 1 -10.85 -28.73 -13.09
C MET A 1 -10.06 -27.46 -12.94
N THR A 2 -10.52 -26.37 -13.54
CA THR A 2 -9.95 -25.04 -13.30
C THR A 2 -10.35 -24.67 -11.88
N GLU A 3 -9.43 -24.74 -10.94
CA GLU A 3 -9.62 -24.04 -9.66
C GLU A 3 -9.85 -22.57 -10.01
N SER A 4 -11.06 -22.08 -9.73
CA SER A 4 -11.31 -20.65 -9.77
C SER A 4 -10.48 -20.04 -8.64
N SER A 5 -9.30 -19.54 -8.98
CA SER A 5 -8.47 -18.79 -8.02
C SER A 5 -9.32 -17.67 -7.44
N LYS A 6 -9.49 -17.68 -6.13
CA LYS A 6 -10.19 -16.63 -5.42
C LYS A 6 -9.36 -15.35 -5.52
N ILE A 7 -9.86 -14.40 -6.29
CA ILE A 7 -9.25 -13.07 -6.41
C ILE A 7 -9.58 -12.28 -5.13
N ILE A 8 -8.58 -11.60 -4.57
CA ILE A 8 -8.75 -10.74 -3.42
C ILE A 8 -8.77 -9.30 -3.90
N ASP A 9 -9.93 -8.66 -3.76
CA ASP A 9 -10.16 -7.29 -4.22
C ASP A 9 -10.00 -6.25 -3.10
N SER A 10 -9.81 -6.69 -1.85
CA SER A 10 -9.72 -5.78 -0.71
C SER A 10 -8.74 -6.28 0.34
N PHE A 11 -7.92 -5.37 0.85
CA PHE A 11 -6.96 -5.62 1.93
C PHE A 11 -7.06 -4.52 2.99
N VAL A 12 -7.07 -4.89 4.27
CA VAL A 12 -7.04 -3.93 5.38
C VAL A 12 -5.70 -4.04 6.10
N LEU A 13 -4.92 -2.95 6.09
CA LEU A 13 -3.61 -2.89 6.71
C LEU A 13 -3.65 -2.07 8.00
N TYR A 14 -3.73 -2.76 9.14
CA TYR A 14 -3.58 -2.14 10.44
C TYR A 14 -2.14 -1.75 10.72
N GLY A 15 -1.93 -0.52 11.18
CA GLY A 15 -0.58 0.01 11.38
C GLY A 15 0.09 0.38 10.06
N VAL A 16 -0.64 0.95 9.10
CA VAL A 16 -0.10 1.36 7.79
C VAL A 16 1.08 2.35 7.91
N LEU A 17 1.06 3.21 8.94
CA LEU A 17 2.14 4.16 9.26
C LEU A 17 3.22 3.56 10.16
N GLY A 18 3.11 2.28 10.51
CA GLY A 18 4.05 1.58 11.37
C GLY A 18 5.37 1.29 10.64
N ASP A 19 6.44 1.13 11.43
CA ASP A 19 7.79 0.94 10.91
C ASP A 19 7.89 -0.25 9.94
N LEU A 20 7.26 -1.39 10.28
CA LEU A 20 7.26 -2.57 9.41
C LEU A 20 6.55 -2.31 8.08
N SER A 21 5.39 -1.64 8.12
CA SER A 21 4.60 -1.32 6.93
C SER A 21 5.42 -0.45 5.98
N VAL A 22 5.92 0.67 6.49
CA VAL A 22 6.71 1.64 5.74
C VAL A 22 8.01 1.00 5.23
N ARG A 23 8.82 0.38 6.10
CA ARG A 23 10.14 -0.12 5.67
C ARG A 23 10.12 -1.36 4.80
N LYS A 24 9.05 -2.16 4.85
CA LYS A 24 9.03 -3.51 4.24
C LYS A 24 7.79 -3.77 3.39
N LEU A 25 6.58 -3.59 3.93
CA LEU A 25 5.36 -3.97 3.20
C LEU A 25 5.11 -3.07 1.99
N ILE A 26 5.22 -1.74 2.16
CA ILE A 26 5.01 -0.79 1.08
C ILE A 26 6.03 -1.00 -0.06
N PRO A 27 7.36 -1.11 0.20
CA PRO A 27 8.33 -1.50 -0.83
C PRO A 27 8.05 -2.86 -1.48
N ALA A 28 7.62 -3.87 -0.71
CA ALA A 28 7.30 -5.18 -1.26
C ALA A 28 6.09 -5.11 -2.22
N TRP A 29 5.05 -4.36 -1.86
CA TRP A 29 3.88 -4.16 -2.73
C TRP A 29 4.20 -3.36 -3.98
N TYR A 30 5.17 -2.44 -3.94
CA TYR A 30 5.67 -1.78 -5.14
C TYR A 30 6.24 -2.78 -6.14
N TYR A 31 7.05 -3.74 -5.69
CA TYR A 31 7.55 -4.78 -6.57
C TYR A 31 6.43 -5.67 -7.12
N LEU A 32 5.40 -5.97 -6.33
CA LEU A 32 4.24 -6.72 -6.81
C LEU A 32 3.43 -5.93 -7.85
N GLU A 33 3.23 -4.62 -7.66
CA GLU A 33 2.57 -3.76 -8.65
C GLU A 33 3.39 -3.71 -9.95
N ARG A 34 4.71 -3.48 -9.83
CA ARG A 34 5.63 -3.42 -10.96
C ARG A 34 5.61 -4.70 -11.78
N ASP A 35 5.55 -5.84 -11.10
CA ASP A 35 5.55 -7.17 -11.73
C ASP A 35 4.12 -7.63 -12.10
N SER A 36 3.11 -6.74 -12.00
CA SER A 36 1.69 -7.00 -12.33
C SER A 36 1.10 -8.21 -11.59
N MET A 37 1.51 -8.40 -10.33
CA MET A 37 1.07 -9.49 -9.46
C MET A 37 -0.07 -9.10 -8.52
N LEU A 38 -0.42 -7.82 -8.44
CA LEU A 38 -1.59 -7.35 -7.72
C LEU A 38 -2.82 -7.39 -8.65
N SER A 39 -3.98 -7.76 -8.11
CA SER A 39 -5.24 -7.68 -8.86
C SER A 39 -5.54 -6.23 -9.21
N ASP A 40 -5.99 -5.96 -10.44
CA ASP A 40 -6.39 -4.62 -10.87
C ASP A 40 -7.47 -4.01 -9.97
N SER A 41 -8.37 -4.86 -9.47
CA SER A 41 -9.46 -4.51 -8.55
C SER A 41 -9.03 -4.34 -7.09
N LEU A 42 -7.77 -4.63 -6.73
CA LEU A 42 -7.32 -4.56 -5.34
C LEU A 42 -7.40 -3.13 -4.81
N GLN A 43 -8.15 -2.97 -3.72
CA GLN A 43 -8.24 -1.76 -2.91
C GLN A 43 -7.65 -2.01 -1.52
N ILE A 44 -6.98 -1.01 -0.95
CA ILE A 44 -6.24 -1.16 0.30
C ILE A 44 -6.69 -0.07 1.28
N LEU A 45 -7.27 -0.50 2.40
CA LEU A 45 -7.59 0.39 3.51
C LEU A 45 -6.44 0.38 4.52
N GLY A 46 -5.67 1.46 4.56
CA GLY A 46 -4.70 1.71 5.61
C GLY A 46 -5.39 2.18 6.89
N VAL A 47 -5.09 1.54 8.02
CA VAL A 47 -5.65 1.91 9.32
C VAL A 47 -4.54 2.35 10.26
N GLY A 48 -4.74 3.46 10.97
CA GLY A 48 -3.80 3.98 11.94
C GLY A 48 -4.47 4.85 12.99
N ARG A 49 -3.71 5.25 14.01
CA ARG A 49 -4.22 6.09 15.12
C ARG A 49 -4.14 7.59 14.85
N LYS A 50 -3.32 8.00 13.88
CA LYS A 50 -3.12 9.42 13.58
C LYS A 50 -4.31 9.94 12.78
N ASN A 51 -4.82 11.12 13.11
CA ASN A 51 -5.84 11.78 12.31
C ASN A 51 -5.16 12.51 11.13
N ILE A 52 -5.04 11.83 9.99
CA ILE A 52 -4.46 12.36 8.75
C ILE A 52 -5.43 12.10 7.59
N SER A 53 -5.27 12.88 6.53
CA SER A 53 -5.98 12.71 5.26
C SER A 53 -5.38 11.59 4.40
N ASP A 54 -6.15 11.12 3.42
CA ASP A 54 -5.66 10.20 2.38
C ASP A 54 -4.44 10.78 1.66
N SER A 55 -4.44 12.07 1.35
CA SER A 55 -3.30 12.74 0.70
C SER A 55 -2.02 12.67 1.54
N GLU A 56 -2.13 12.86 2.86
CA GLU A 56 -0.99 12.74 3.78
C GLU A 56 -0.49 11.29 3.89
N LEU A 57 -1.41 10.30 3.88
CA LEU A 57 -1.01 8.90 3.78
C LEU A 57 -0.25 8.66 2.48
N LYS A 58 -0.79 9.07 1.33
CA LYS A 58 -0.19 8.90 0.01
C LYS A 58 1.22 9.52 -0.08
N ASN A 59 1.42 10.69 0.53
CA ASN A 59 2.75 11.29 0.64
C ASN A 59 3.71 10.41 1.45
N THR A 60 3.26 9.88 2.59
CA THR A 60 4.06 8.95 3.41
C THR A 60 4.44 7.69 2.62
N LEU A 61 3.51 7.13 1.84
CA LEU A 61 3.78 5.95 0.99
C LEU A 61 4.81 6.28 -0.09
N LYS A 62 4.69 7.45 -0.72
CA LYS A 62 5.67 7.91 -1.71
C LYS A 62 7.06 8.06 -1.11
N GLU A 63 7.18 8.77 0.01
CA GLU A 63 8.44 8.94 0.73
C GLU A 63 9.05 7.60 1.14
N SER A 64 8.21 6.66 1.56
CA SER A 64 8.61 5.29 1.87
C SER A 64 9.26 4.60 0.68
N LEU A 65 8.65 4.69 -0.51
CA LEU A 65 9.20 4.08 -1.72
C LEU A 65 10.51 4.76 -2.14
N GLU A 66 10.55 6.08 -2.13
CA GLU A 66 11.76 6.86 -2.46
C GLU A 66 12.92 6.59 -1.48
N THR A 67 12.61 6.22 -0.23
CA THR A 67 13.61 5.91 0.80
C THR A 67 14.12 4.48 0.74
N TYR A 68 13.23 3.50 0.51
CA TYR A 68 13.54 2.08 0.73
C TYR A 68 13.64 1.23 -0.55
N VAL A 69 13.28 1.77 -1.71
CA VAL A 69 13.47 1.13 -3.01
C VAL A 69 14.65 1.81 -3.73
N PRO A 70 15.65 1.07 -4.24
CA PRO A 70 16.73 1.69 -5.00
C PRO A 70 16.20 2.44 -6.22
N SER A 71 16.76 3.62 -6.48
CA SER A 71 16.24 4.55 -7.49
C SER A 71 16.23 3.97 -8.90
N GLU A 72 17.13 3.03 -9.23
CA GLU A 72 17.14 2.34 -10.52
C GLU A 72 15.89 1.46 -10.77
N TYR A 73 15.16 1.09 -9.71
CA TYR A 73 13.94 0.29 -9.81
C TYR A 73 12.66 1.11 -9.71
N LEU A 74 12.76 2.42 -9.40
CA LEU A 74 11.60 3.28 -9.19
C LEU A 74 11.04 3.81 -10.52
N ASP A 75 9.74 3.59 -10.73
CA ASP A 75 8.95 4.09 -11.84
C ASP A 75 7.78 4.90 -11.29
N GLN A 76 7.66 6.15 -11.73
CA GLN A 76 6.66 7.10 -11.22
C GLN A 76 5.22 6.69 -11.54
N THR A 77 5.00 6.01 -12.66
CA THR A 77 3.68 5.50 -13.03
C THR A 77 3.29 4.33 -12.13
N ILE A 78 4.21 3.43 -11.81
CA ILE A 78 3.97 2.32 -10.89
C ILE A 78 3.73 2.83 -9.46
N ILE A 79 4.51 3.82 -9.01
CA ILE A 79 4.28 4.49 -7.72
C ILE A 79 2.87 5.05 -7.64
N SER A 80 2.46 5.84 -8.65
CA SER A 80 1.12 6.44 -8.67
C SER A 80 0.04 5.36 -8.64
N THR A 81 0.21 4.30 -9.45
CA THR A 81 -0.76 3.20 -9.55
C THR A 81 -0.95 2.50 -8.20
N LEU A 82 0.14 2.14 -7.52
CA LEU A 82 0.07 1.51 -6.20
C LEU A 82 -0.57 2.44 -5.17
N ILE A 83 -0.12 3.70 -5.10
CA ILE A 83 -0.57 4.67 -4.10
C ILE A 83 -2.05 5.00 -4.27
N ASP A 84 -2.57 4.99 -5.50
CA ASP A 84 -3.99 5.24 -5.77
C ASP A 84 -4.92 4.12 -5.30
N ARG A 85 -4.39 2.94 -4.96
CA ARG A 85 -5.16 1.86 -4.32
C ARG A 85 -5.44 2.13 -2.84
N PHE A 86 -4.77 3.09 -2.22
CA PHE A 86 -4.87 3.33 -0.78
C PHE A 86 -5.92 4.37 -0.41
N SER A 87 -6.72 4.02 0.59
CA SER A 87 -7.50 4.95 1.42
C SER A 87 -7.07 4.83 2.88
N TYR A 88 -7.38 5.84 3.71
CA TYR A 88 -7.02 5.85 5.12
C TYR A 88 -8.24 5.92 6.04
N CYS A 89 -8.16 5.20 7.16
CA CYS A 89 -9.08 5.32 8.27
C CYS A 89 -8.32 5.53 9.58
N SER A 90 -8.61 6.64 10.26
CA SER A 90 -8.16 6.87 11.63
C SER A 90 -9.04 6.06 12.58
N CYS A 91 -8.45 5.14 13.34
CA CYS A 91 -9.15 4.27 14.28
C CYS A 91 -8.29 4.01 15.52
N ASP A 92 -8.91 4.04 16.69
CA ASP A 92 -8.34 3.52 17.94
C ASP A 92 -8.96 2.15 18.23
N LEU A 93 -8.11 1.15 18.47
CA LEU A 93 -8.50 -0.26 18.62
C LEU A 93 -8.63 -0.70 20.09
N GLN A 94 -8.40 0.20 21.05
CA GLN A 94 -8.40 -0.12 22.48
C GLN A 94 -9.77 -0.01 23.18
N SER A 95 -10.88 -0.01 22.42
CA SER A 95 -12.23 0.00 23.00
C SER A 95 -12.51 -1.22 23.88
#